data_AF-A0A0B8NK77-F1
#
_entry.id   AF-A0A0B8NK77-F1
#
_cell.length_a   1.000
_cell.length_b   1.000
_cell.length_c   1.000
_cell.angle_alpha   90.00
_cell.angle_beta   90.00
_cell.angle_gamma   90.00
#
_symmetry.space_group_name_H-M   'P 1'
#
loop_
_entity.id
_entity.type
_entity.pdbx_description
1 polymer ?
#
loop_
_entity_poly.entity_id
_entity_poly.type
_entity_poly.pdbx_seq_one_letter_code
_entity_poly.pdbx_strand_id
1 'polypeptide(L)'
;MGYVLYWLTKARKGTRIGILSLFIPIVLHSQLEYPFYHSAIHWISFILLIYWVDQRGGKSYQFNFGRSSKLILRLGSLLMPIVVSFFMLTSLQTNQVLTEFEKSKPKNPDILDRVTNPIVWKDRYEWDINSTFLQLGLATGNPDYIQSFVDWSQEFIQHKPRPSVYKNLILAYQGLSDERLAEEIRGEAKFLFPNVDFDNITLVKVGEKSESDATDSE
;
A
#
# COMPACT_ATOMS: atom_id res chain seq x y z
N MET A 1 0.95 -13.56 22.95
CA MET A 1 1.44 -14.73 23.73
C MET A 1 1.24 -14.61 25.24
N GLY A 2 1.48 -13.46 25.88
CA GLY A 2 1.31 -13.31 27.34
C GLY A 2 -0.05 -13.74 27.90
N TYR A 3 -1.15 -13.48 27.17
CA TYR A 3 -2.50 -13.91 27.54
C TYR A 3 -2.66 -15.44 27.54
N VAL A 4 -2.17 -16.13 26.50
CA VAL A 4 -2.24 -17.60 26.39
C VAL A 4 -1.41 -18.27 27.48
N LEU A 5 -0.20 -17.74 27.76
CA LEU A 5 0.66 -18.23 28.84
C LEU A 5 0.01 -18.05 30.21
N TYR A 6 -0.58 -16.88 30.48
CA TYR A 6 -1.34 -16.62 31.70
C TYR A 6 -2.48 -17.62 31.90
N TRP A 7 -3.30 -17.86 30.88
CA TRP A 7 -4.40 -18.83 30.96
C TRP A 7 -3.93 -20.29 31.07
N LEU A 8 -2.78 -20.63 30.49
CA LEU A 8 -2.18 -21.95 30.64
C LEU A 8 -1.83 -22.28 32.10
N THR A 9 -1.42 -21.27 32.89
CA THR A 9 -1.14 -21.46 34.32
C THR A 9 -2.39 -21.78 35.14
N LYS A 10 -3.57 -21.37 34.66
CA LYS A 10 -4.87 -21.63 35.31
C LYS A 10 -5.53 -22.95 34.84
N ALA A 11 -5.17 -23.46 33.67
CA ALA A 11 -5.72 -24.71 33.14
C ALA A 11 -5.29 -25.95 33.97
N ARG A 12 -6.10 -27.03 33.94
CA ARG A 12 -5.83 -28.29 34.65
C ARG A 12 -4.50 -28.88 34.17
N LYS A 13 -3.64 -29.36 35.10
CA LYS A 13 -2.25 -29.77 34.83
C LYS A 13 -2.08 -30.72 33.62
N GLY A 14 -3.01 -31.65 33.41
CA GLY A 14 -2.96 -32.63 32.31
C GLY A 14 -3.31 -32.10 30.92
N THR A 15 -3.96 -30.93 30.80
CA THR A 15 -4.44 -30.38 29.51
C THR A 15 -3.54 -29.27 28.95
N ARG A 16 -2.60 -28.76 29.77
CA ARG A 16 -1.73 -27.62 29.43
C ARG A 16 -0.86 -27.88 28.21
N ILE A 17 -0.21 -29.04 28.15
CA ILE A 17 0.68 -29.39 27.05
C ILE A 17 -0.12 -29.51 25.75
N GLY A 18 -1.28 -30.17 25.77
CA GLY A 18 -2.14 -30.28 24.59
C GLY A 18 -2.67 -28.94 24.09
N ILE A 19 -3.02 -28.02 24.99
CA ILE A 19 -3.40 -26.64 24.62
C ILE A 19 -2.22 -25.91 23.98
N LEU A 20 -1.02 -26.02 24.54
CA LEU A 20 0.17 -25.36 24.00
C LEU A 20 0.56 -25.94 22.63
N SER A 21 0.43 -27.25 22.44
CA SER A 21 0.68 -27.93 21.17
C SER A 21 -0.21 -27.44 20.02
N LEU A 22 -1.45 -27.01 20.29
CA LEU A 22 -2.35 -26.46 19.27
C LEU A 22 -1.88 -25.13 18.68
N PHE A 23 -1.11 -24.34 19.43
CA PHE A 23 -0.60 -23.05 18.95
C PHE A 23 0.75 -23.16 18.23
N ILE A 24 1.52 -24.23 18.46
CA ILE A 24 2.85 -24.40 17.87
C ILE A 24 2.83 -24.30 16.33
N PRO A 25 1.94 -25.00 15.60
CA PRO A 25 1.94 -24.93 14.14
C PRO A 25 1.67 -23.52 13.61
N ILE A 26 0.73 -22.80 14.24
CA ILE A 26 0.36 -21.43 13.83
C ILE A 26 1.51 -20.46 14.12
N VAL A 27 2.15 -20.59 15.29
CA VAL A 27 3.28 -19.73 15.66
C VAL A 27 4.47 -20.01 14.74
N LEU A 28 4.81 -21.27 14.50
CA LEU A 28 5.91 -21.64 13.60
C LEU A 28 5.66 -21.15 12.18
N HIS A 29 4.46 -21.35 11.65
CA HIS A 29 4.09 -20.82 10.33
C HIS A 29 4.23 -19.30 10.26
N SER A 30 3.84 -18.57 11.33
CA SER A 30 4.00 -17.11 11.39
C SER A 30 5.44 -16.61 11.43
N GLN A 31 6.41 -17.48 11.77
CA GLN A 31 7.84 -17.14 11.79
C GLN A 31 8.59 -17.56 10.52
N LEU A 32 8.06 -18.55 9.80
CA LEU A 32 8.72 -19.16 8.64
C LEU A 32 8.23 -18.62 7.29
N GLU A 33 7.05 -18.01 7.25
CA GLU A 33 6.41 -17.52 6.03
C GLU A 33 6.01 -16.04 6.10
N TYR A 34 5.17 -15.59 5.17
CA TYR A 34 4.59 -14.26 5.14
C TYR A 34 3.97 -13.89 6.52
N PRO A 35 4.00 -12.60 6.87
CA PRO A 35 3.46 -12.13 8.14
C PRO A 35 2.04 -12.67 8.41
N PHE A 36 1.79 -13.08 9.65
CA PHE A 36 0.52 -13.69 10.09
C PHE A 36 -0.75 -12.96 9.61
N TYR A 37 -0.69 -11.64 9.43
CA TYR A 37 -1.81 -10.82 8.97
C TYR A 37 -2.21 -11.03 7.50
N HIS A 38 -1.38 -11.71 6.69
CA HIS A 38 -1.72 -12.03 5.30
C HIS A 38 -2.66 -13.23 5.14
N SER A 39 -2.85 -14.04 6.18
CA SER A 39 -3.64 -15.26 6.08
C SER A 39 -4.88 -15.22 6.98
N ALA A 40 -6.03 -14.92 6.37
CA ALA A 40 -7.31 -14.86 7.07
C ALA A 40 -7.65 -16.19 7.77
N ILE A 41 -7.30 -17.32 7.17
CA ILE A 41 -7.60 -18.64 7.75
C ILE A 41 -6.83 -18.88 9.04
N HIS A 42 -5.53 -18.54 9.08
CA HIS A 42 -4.72 -18.63 10.29
C HIS A 42 -5.24 -17.69 11.39
N TRP A 43 -5.69 -16.49 11.00
CA TRP A 43 -6.27 -15.52 11.92
C TRP A 43 -7.56 -16.03 12.58
N ILE A 44 -8.48 -16.59 11.78
CA ILE A 44 -9.73 -17.17 12.26
C ILE A 44 -9.47 -18.40 13.14
N SER A 45 -8.60 -19.33 12.69
CA SER A 45 -8.22 -20.50 13.49
C SER A 45 -7.63 -20.12 14.83
N PHE A 46 -6.77 -19.09 14.88
CA PHE A 46 -6.17 -18.61 16.11
C PHE A 46 -7.21 -18.02 17.08
N ILE A 47 -8.18 -17.23 16.60
CA ILE A 47 -9.28 -16.71 17.42
C ILE A 47 -10.14 -17.84 17.99
N LEU A 48 -10.48 -18.84 17.16
CA LEU A 48 -11.24 -20.01 17.60
C LEU A 48 -10.50 -20.78 18.70
N LEU A 49 -9.18 -20.95 18.56
CA LEU A 49 -8.35 -21.59 19.59
C LEU A 49 -8.31 -20.77 20.87
N ILE A 50 -8.17 -19.44 20.79
CA ILE A 50 -8.24 -18.57 21.97
C ILE A 50 -9.59 -18.71 22.68
N TYR A 51 -10.68 -18.61 21.93
CA TYR A 51 -12.04 -18.78 22.47
C TYR A 51 -12.21 -20.14 23.16
N TRP A 52 -11.74 -21.21 22.52
CA TRP A 52 -11.81 -22.56 23.07
C TRP A 52 -10.96 -22.75 24.34
N VAL A 53 -9.79 -22.11 24.42
CA VAL A 53 -8.95 -22.11 25.62
C VAL A 53 -9.62 -21.33 26.75
N ASP A 54 -10.20 -20.16 26.45
CA ASP A 54 -10.91 -19.31 27.40
C ASP A 54 -12.08 -20.07 28.05
N GLN A 55 -12.88 -20.77 27.26
CA GLN A 55 -14.00 -21.59 27.74
C GLN A 55 -13.56 -22.70 28.72
N ARG A 56 -12.32 -23.22 28.61
CA ARG A 56 -11.80 -24.32 29.43
C ARG A 56 -11.13 -23.88 30.73
N GLY A 57 -10.71 -22.62 30.83
CA GLY A 57 -9.98 -22.12 32.00
C GLY A 57 -10.87 -21.73 33.18
N GLY A 58 -12.19 -21.95 33.07
CA GLY A 58 -13.12 -22.21 34.18
C GLY A 58 -12.88 -21.39 35.45
N LYS A 59 -13.23 -20.10 35.40
CA LYS A 59 -13.69 -19.26 36.52
C LYS A 59 -13.92 -17.85 35.98
N SER A 60 -15.19 -17.49 35.78
CA SER A 60 -15.57 -16.12 35.42
C SER A 60 -15.24 -15.18 36.58
N TYR A 61 -14.18 -14.41 36.45
CA TYR A 61 -13.87 -13.36 37.42
C TYR A 61 -14.68 -12.12 37.05
N GLN A 62 -15.66 -11.77 37.89
CA GLN A 62 -16.41 -10.53 37.68
C GLN A 62 -15.58 -9.36 38.22
N PHE A 63 -15.05 -8.55 37.32
CA PHE A 63 -14.38 -7.31 37.68
C PHE A 63 -15.38 -6.16 37.62
N ASN A 64 -15.59 -5.47 38.74
CA ASN A 64 -16.47 -4.32 38.80
C ASN A 64 -15.77 -3.09 38.24
N PHE A 65 -16.02 -2.79 36.98
CA PHE A 65 -15.60 -1.53 36.37
C PHE A 65 -16.32 -0.33 37.00
N GLY A 66 -15.58 0.78 37.18
CA GLY A 66 -16.15 2.07 37.56
C GLY A 66 -17.15 2.59 36.52
N ARG A 67 -18.01 3.54 36.92
CA ARG A 67 -19.07 4.08 36.06
C ARG A 67 -18.54 4.65 34.74
N SER A 68 -17.42 5.38 34.79
CA SER A 68 -16.78 5.97 33.62
C SER A 68 -16.23 4.89 32.66
N SER A 69 -15.55 3.86 33.19
CA SER A 69 -15.03 2.76 32.37
C SER A 69 -16.16 1.98 31.69
N LYS A 70 -17.28 1.72 32.37
CA LYS A 70 -18.45 1.07 31.76
C LYS A 70 -19.03 1.90 30.61
N LEU A 71 -19.10 3.22 30.79
CA LEU A 71 -19.58 4.13 29.75
C LEU A 71 -18.66 4.13 28.53
N ILE A 72 -17.34 4.26 28.75
CA ILE A 72 -16.33 4.25 27.67
C ILE A 72 -16.35 2.93 26.93
N LEU A 73 -16.38 1.79 27.62
CA LEU A 73 -16.43 0.48 26.98
C LEU A 73 -17.71 0.28 26.18
N ARG A 74 -18.86 0.73 26.69
CA ARG A 74 -20.15 0.62 25.99
C ARG A 74 -20.23 1.50 24.74
N LEU A 75 -19.76 2.74 24.84
CA LEU A 75 -19.70 3.65 23.69
C LEU A 75 -18.65 3.17 22.69
N GLY A 76 -17.46 2.79 23.17
CA GLY A 76 -16.38 2.26 22.36
C GLY A 76 -16.79 0.99 21.60
N SER A 77 -17.46 0.03 22.26
CA SER A 77 -17.92 -1.20 21.62
C SER A 77 -18.93 -0.96 20.49
N LEU A 78 -19.66 0.16 20.55
CA LEU A 78 -20.64 0.53 19.53
C LEU A 78 -20.02 1.40 18.43
N LEU A 79 -19.24 2.42 18.80
CA LEU A 79 -18.65 3.38 17.87
C LEU A 79 -17.49 2.78 17.08
N MET A 80 -16.66 1.95 17.71
CA MET A 80 -15.50 1.33 17.06
C MET A 80 -15.89 0.55 15.79
N PRO A 81 -16.84 -0.41 15.82
CA PRO A 81 -17.21 -1.12 14.60
C PRO A 81 -17.85 -0.20 13.56
N ILE A 82 -18.58 0.85 13.94
CA ILE A 82 -19.19 1.80 13.01
C ILE A 82 -18.09 2.59 12.27
N VAL A 83 -17.15 3.18 13.02
CA VAL A 83 -16.05 3.97 12.44
C VAL A 83 -15.16 3.11 11.58
N VAL A 84 -14.79 1.91 12.05
CA VAL A 84 -13.97 0.97 11.27
C VAL A 84 -14.70 0.51 10.01
N SER A 85 -15.99 0.19 10.09
CA SER A 85 -16.77 -0.21 8.91
C SER A 85 -16.87 0.93 7.90
N PHE A 86 -17.13 2.16 8.34
CA PHE A 86 -17.16 3.32 7.46
C PHE A 86 -15.80 3.57 6.79
N PHE A 87 -14.70 3.49 7.55
CA PHE A 87 -13.36 3.60 7.00
C PHE A 87 -13.05 2.49 5.97
N MET A 88 -13.43 1.24 6.25
CA MET A 88 -13.24 0.11 5.33
C MET A 88 -14.08 0.26 4.06
N LEU A 89 -15.32 0.74 4.17
CA LEU A 89 -16.19 0.98 3.01
C LEU A 89 -15.62 2.07 2.09
N THR A 90 -15.18 3.19 2.66
CA THR A 90 -14.53 4.27 1.88
C THR A 90 -13.19 3.83 1.28
N SER A 91 -12.43 2.98 1.98
CA SER A 91 -11.21 2.35 1.48
C SER A 91 -11.46 1.45 0.26
N LEU A 92 -12.53 0.65 0.32
CA LEU A 92 -12.94 -0.25 -0.76
C LEU A 92 -13.41 0.55 -1.97
N GLN A 93 -14.24 1.57 -1.77
CA GLN A 93 -14.70 2.46 -2.84
C GLN A 93 -13.52 3.17 -3.50
N THR A 94 -12.56 3.70 -2.73
CA THR A 94 -11.36 4.33 -3.28
C THR A 94 -10.54 3.33 -4.11
N ASN A 95 -10.39 2.09 -3.64
CA ASN A 95 -9.68 1.06 -4.40
C ASN A 95 -10.36 0.75 -5.75
N GLN A 96 -11.70 0.71 -5.78
CA GLN A 96 -12.47 0.51 -7.00
C GLN A 96 -12.29 1.67 -7.98
N VAL A 97 -12.41 2.92 -7.51
CA VAL A 97 -12.23 4.14 -8.31
C VAL A 97 -10.83 4.22 -8.91
N LEU A 98 -9.79 3.97 -8.11
CA LEU A 98 -8.40 3.94 -8.61
C LEU A 98 -8.21 2.85 -9.67
N THR A 99 -8.80 1.67 -9.45
CA THR A 99 -8.72 0.57 -10.42
C THR A 99 -9.48 0.89 -11.71
N GLU A 100 -10.60 1.60 -11.63
CA GLU A 100 -11.35 2.10 -12.79
C GLU A 100 -10.51 3.11 -13.57
N PHE A 101 -9.88 4.07 -12.87
CA PHE A 101 -8.98 5.05 -13.46
C PHE A 101 -7.81 4.38 -14.20
N GLU A 102 -7.10 3.45 -13.56
CA GLU A 102 -5.96 2.74 -14.16
C GLU A 102 -6.35 1.92 -15.39
N LYS A 103 -7.59 1.40 -15.44
CA LYS A 103 -8.12 0.63 -16.57
C LYS A 103 -8.66 1.51 -17.70
N SER A 104 -8.97 2.78 -17.42
CA SER A 104 -9.50 3.70 -18.42
C SER A 104 -8.49 3.97 -19.54
N LYS A 105 -8.94 3.88 -20.78
CA LYS A 105 -8.14 4.16 -21.99
C LYS A 105 -8.97 5.03 -22.94
N PRO A 106 -8.60 6.30 -23.19
CA PRO A 106 -7.52 7.05 -22.53
C PRO A 106 -7.80 7.26 -21.03
N LYS A 107 -6.75 7.57 -20.26
CA LYS A 107 -6.89 7.89 -18.83
C LYS A 107 -7.83 9.08 -18.66
N ASN A 108 -8.86 8.95 -17.82
CA ASN A 108 -9.79 10.04 -17.52
C ASN A 108 -9.55 10.61 -16.10
N PRO A 109 -8.99 11.82 -15.97
CA PRO A 109 -8.76 12.47 -14.67
C PRO A 109 -10.03 12.65 -13.82
N ASP A 110 -11.20 12.85 -14.44
CA ASP A 110 -12.47 13.09 -13.75
C ASP A 110 -12.89 11.91 -12.84
N ILE A 111 -12.32 10.72 -13.06
CA ILE A 111 -12.56 9.55 -12.22
C ILE A 111 -11.94 9.76 -10.82
N LEU A 112 -10.80 10.45 -10.74
CA LEU A 112 -10.09 10.67 -9.47
C LEU A 112 -10.83 11.61 -8.52
N ASP A 113 -11.72 12.47 -9.03
CA ASP A 113 -12.58 13.34 -8.22
C ASP A 113 -13.60 12.56 -7.38
N ARG A 114 -13.85 11.29 -7.73
CA ARG A 114 -14.77 10.40 -7.00
C ARG A 114 -14.12 9.74 -5.78
N VAL A 115 -12.83 9.95 -5.53
CA VAL A 115 -12.13 9.34 -4.39
C VAL A 115 -12.61 9.92 -3.07
N THR A 116 -13.23 9.09 -2.23
CA THR A 116 -13.76 9.53 -0.92
C THR A 116 -12.68 9.54 0.17
N ASN A 117 -11.69 8.64 0.12
CA ASN A 117 -10.68 8.49 1.17
C ASN A 117 -9.28 8.24 0.57
N PRO A 118 -8.54 9.31 0.23
CA PRO A 118 -7.22 9.17 -0.39
C PRO A 118 -6.14 8.67 0.58
N ILE A 119 -6.36 8.77 1.91
CA ILE A 119 -5.34 8.45 2.92
C ILE A 119 -4.94 6.97 2.86
N VAL A 120 -5.90 6.08 2.61
CA VAL A 120 -5.67 4.63 2.63
C VAL A 120 -4.70 4.19 1.53
N TRP A 121 -4.83 4.82 0.36
CA TRP A 121 -4.08 4.47 -0.85
C TRP A 121 -3.24 5.66 -1.34
N LYS A 122 -2.76 6.50 -0.41
CA LYS A 122 -2.12 7.79 -0.71
C LYS A 122 -1.05 7.70 -1.80
N ASP A 123 -0.07 6.82 -1.61
CA ASP A 123 1.03 6.64 -2.58
C ASP A 123 0.52 6.28 -3.99
N ARG A 124 -0.54 5.46 -4.09
CA ARG A 124 -1.12 5.02 -5.37
C ARG A 124 -1.89 6.15 -6.03
N TYR A 125 -2.70 6.87 -5.24
CA TYR A 125 -3.45 8.04 -5.70
C TYR A 125 -2.52 9.16 -6.19
N GLU A 126 -1.47 9.49 -5.44
CA GLU A 126 -0.49 10.50 -5.83
C GLU A 126 0.30 10.07 -7.07
N TRP A 127 0.68 8.79 -7.17
CA TRP A 127 1.30 8.26 -8.39
C TRP A 127 0.39 8.42 -9.61
N ASP A 128 -0.90 8.12 -9.47
CA ASP A 128 -1.87 8.22 -10.55
C ASP A 128 -2.05 9.66 -11.03
N ILE A 129 -2.14 10.62 -10.11
CA ILE A 129 -2.21 12.06 -10.43
C ILE A 129 -0.92 12.52 -11.11
N ASN A 130 0.22 12.34 -10.44
CA ASN A 130 1.47 12.93 -10.90
C ASN A 130 1.94 12.29 -12.21
N SER A 131 1.78 10.97 -12.38
CA SER A 131 2.10 10.32 -13.66
C SER A 131 1.21 10.82 -14.80
N THR A 132 -0.03 11.23 -14.50
CA THR A 132 -0.93 11.85 -15.49
C THR A 132 -0.50 13.26 -15.84
N PHE A 133 -0.09 14.07 -14.85
CA PHE A 133 0.51 15.38 -15.11
C PHE A 133 1.77 15.28 -15.95
N LEU A 134 2.67 14.34 -15.66
CA LEU A 134 3.84 14.12 -16.49
C LEU A 134 3.46 13.77 -17.94
N GLN A 135 2.55 12.83 -18.14
CA GLN A 135 2.10 12.44 -19.49
C GLN A 135 1.48 13.61 -20.24
N LEU A 136 0.62 14.40 -19.58
CA LEU A 136 -0.01 15.57 -20.17
C LEU A 136 1.02 16.67 -20.47
N GLY A 137 1.93 16.94 -19.55
CA GLY A 137 3.01 17.92 -19.71
C GLY A 137 3.94 17.58 -20.87
N LEU A 138 4.34 16.31 -20.99
CA LEU A 138 5.14 15.83 -22.12
C LEU A 138 4.38 15.88 -23.45
N ALA A 139 3.09 15.57 -23.46
CA ALA A 139 2.27 15.59 -24.68
C ALA A 139 1.94 17.02 -25.15
N THR A 140 1.73 17.95 -24.20
CA THR A 140 1.37 19.34 -24.49
C THR A 140 2.57 20.29 -24.55
N GLY A 141 3.75 19.84 -24.12
CA GLY A 141 4.93 20.67 -23.95
C GLY A 141 4.80 21.70 -22.82
N ASN A 142 3.85 21.51 -21.88
CA ASN A 142 3.64 22.43 -20.78
C ASN A 142 4.58 22.09 -19.60
N PRO A 143 5.56 22.96 -19.27
CA PRO A 143 6.54 22.70 -18.22
C PRO A 143 5.92 22.66 -16.82
N ASP A 144 4.80 23.34 -16.56
CA ASP A 144 4.20 23.42 -15.22
C ASP A 144 3.72 22.04 -14.73
N TYR A 145 3.14 21.24 -15.63
CA TYR A 145 2.71 19.88 -15.33
C TYR A 145 3.89 18.94 -15.10
N ILE A 146 4.98 19.15 -15.84
CA ILE A 146 6.20 18.36 -15.65
C ILE A 146 6.85 18.72 -14.32
N GLN A 147 6.91 20.01 -13.97
CA GLN A 147 7.46 20.48 -12.71
C GLN A 147 6.69 19.94 -11.50
N SER A 148 5.35 19.86 -11.60
CA SER A 148 4.52 19.26 -10.55
C SER A 148 4.92 17.80 -10.26
N PHE A 149 5.24 17.02 -11.30
CA PHE A 149 5.77 15.66 -11.13
C PHE A 149 7.15 15.65 -10.50
N VAL A 150 8.04 16.55 -10.93
CA VAL A 150 9.40 16.68 -10.39
C VAL A 150 9.36 16.95 -8.89
N ASP A 151 8.59 17.96 -8.47
CA ASP A 151 8.50 18.39 -7.06
C ASP A 151 8.01 17.25 -6.16
N TRP A 152 6.93 16.56 -6.56
CA TRP A 152 6.43 15.39 -5.82
C TRP A 152 7.45 14.26 -5.79
N SER A 153 8.07 13.94 -6.93
CA SER A 153 8.97 12.80 -7.04
C SER A 153 10.25 12.99 -6.23
N GLN A 154 10.80 14.21 -6.14
CA GLN A 154 11.99 14.52 -5.34
C GLN A 154 11.76 14.29 -3.84
N GLU A 155 10.58 14.63 -3.31
CA GLU A 155 10.22 14.31 -1.93
C GLU A 155 10.00 12.79 -1.77
N PHE A 156 9.30 12.18 -2.72
CA PHE A 156 8.94 10.76 -2.67
C PHE A 156 10.16 9.83 -2.64
N ILE A 157 11.16 10.07 -3.49
CA ILE A 157 12.34 9.20 -3.60
C ILE A 157 13.22 9.23 -2.35
N GLN A 158 13.18 10.30 -1.55
CA GLN A 158 13.91 10.38 -0.28
C GLN A 158 13.42 9.36 0.74
N HIS A 159 12.17 8.90 0.63
CA HIS A 159 11.56 7.98 1.60
C HIS A 159 11.28 6.61 1.00
N LYS A 160 10.94 6.55 -0.28
CA LYS A 160 10.51 5.34 -0.99
C LYS A 160 11.12 5.31 -2.40
N PRO A 161 12.43 5.09 -2.54
CA PRO A 161 13.06 5.03 -3.86
C PRO A 161 12.46 3.87 -4.66
N ARG A 162 11.96 4.15 -5.86
CA ARG A 162 11.34 3.15 -6.76
C ARG A 162 11.87 3.32 -8.18
N PRO A 163 12.29 2.24 -8.87
CA PRO A 163 12.81 2.34 -10.22
C PRO A 163 11.86 3.07 -11.18
N SER A 164 10.55 2.82 -11.10
CA SER A 164 9.56 3.48 -11.95
C SER A 164 9.50 4.99 -11.78
N VAL A 165 9.71 5.50 -10.55
CA VAL A 165 9.74 6.94 -10.27
C VAL A 165 10.98 7.56 -10.88
N TYR A 166 12.16 6.95 -10.71
CA TYR A 166 13.40 7.41 -11.34
C TYR A 166 13.30 7.44 -12.87
N LYS A 167 12.70 6.41 -13.49
CA LYS A 167 12.47 6.40 -14.95
C LYS A 167 11.66 7.60 -15.42
N ASN A 168 10.56 7.88 -14.74
CA ASN A 168 9.70 9.01 -15.07
C ASN A 168 10.36 10.35 -14.74
N LEU A 169 11.19 10.42 -13.70
CA LEU A 169 11.93 11.63 -13.34
C LEU A 169 13.01 11.99 -14.37
N ILE A 170 13.71 10.98 -14.91
CA ILE A 170 14.63 11.18 -16.05
C ILE A 170 13.87 11.75 -17.25
N LEU A 171 12.71 11.17 -17.59
CA LEU A 171 11.86 11.69 -18.67
C LEU A 171 11.34 13.10 -18.39
N ALA A 172 11.01 13.41 -17.14
CA ALA A 172 10.57 14.74 -16.73
C ALA A 172 11.67 15.78 -16.95
N TYR A 173 12.90 15.50 -16.51
CA TYR A 173 14.03 16.42 -16.73
C TYR A 173 14.39 16.58 -18.20
N GLN A 174 14.37 15.50 -18.98
CA GLN A 174 14.50 15.59 -20.43
C GLN A 174 13.39 16.46 -21.04
N GLY A 175 12.17 16.38 -20.50
CA GLY A 175 11.01 17.16 -20.96
C GLY A 175 11.12 18.65 -20.64
N LEU A 176 11.80 18.98 -19.54
CA LEU A 176 12.18 20.34 -19.15
C LEU A 176 13.47 20.81 -19.83
N SER A 177 14.08 19.99 -20.69
CA SER A 177 15.37 20.26 -21.34
C SER A 177 16.55 20.45 -20.36
N ASP A 178 16.48 19.87 -19.16
CA ASP A 178 17.58 19.85 -18.19
C ASP A 178 18.32 18.49 -18.23
N GLU A 179 19.11 18.31 -19.29
CA GLU A 179 19.87 17.06 -19.50
C GLU A 179 20.91 16.80 -18.41
N ARG A 180 21.40 17.86 -17.75
CA ARG A 180 22.37 17.72 -16.66
C ARG A 180 21.73 17.01 -15.47
N LEU A 181 20.54 17.47 -15.05
CA LEU A 181 19.79 16.80 -13.98
C LEU A 181 19.31 15.42 -14.40
N ALA A 182 18.90 15.24 -15.67
CA ALA A 182 18.49 13.94 -16.18
C ALA A 182 19.61 12.89 -16.01
N GLU A 183 20.86 13.22 -16.36
CA GLU A 183 21.99 12.31 -16.21
C GLU A 183 22.45 12.13 -14.76
N GLU A 184 22.34 13.15 -13.93
CA GLU A 184 22.60 13.04 -12.49
C GLU A 184 21.68 12.00 -11.84
N ILE A 185 20.36 12.11 -12.10
CA ILE A 185 19.36 11.17 -11.63
C ILE A 185 19.54 9.78 -12.25
N ARG A 186 19.97 9.69 -13.53
CA ARG A 186 20.28 8.40 -14.16
C ARG A 186 21.45 7.71 -13.47
N GLY A 187 22.50 8.45 -13.11
CA GLY A 187 23.64 7.94 -12.36
C GLY A 187 23.22 7.41 -10.98
N GLU A 188 22.41 8.17 -10.25
CA GLU A 188 21.85 7.76 -8.97
C GLU A 188 20.98 6.50 -9.10
N ALA A 189 20.11 6.46 -10.11
CA ALA A 189 19.22 5.32 -10.37
C ALA A 189 20.01 4.02 -10.65
N LYS A 190 21.08 4.10 -11.46
CA LYS A 190 21.97 2.97 -11.73
C LYS A 190 22.69 2.47 -10.48
N PHE A 191 23.12 3.39 -9.62
CA PHE A 191 23.76 3.04 -8.36
C PHE A 191 22.79 2.33 -7.41
N LEU A 192 21.56 2.85 -7.25
CA LEU A 192 20.56 2.30 -6.35
C LEU A 192 19.93 1.00 -6.88
N PHE A 193 19.79 0.85 -8.20
CA PHE A 193 19.09 -0.27 -8.83
C PHE A 193 19.93 -0.92 -9.94
N PRO A 194 21.01 -1.63 -9.61
CA PRO A 194 21.97 -2.17 -10.59
C PRO A 194 21.37 -3.22 -11.54
N ASN A 195 20.23 -3.82 -11.19
CA ASN A 195 19.56 -4.85 -12.00
C ASN A 195 18.48 -4.27 -12.93
N VAL A 196 18.32 -2.95 -13.00
CA VAL A 196 17.33 -2.28 -13.84
C VAL A 196 18.03 -1.47 -14.92
N ASP A 197 17.62 -1.63 -16.17
CA ASP A 197 18.12 -0.82 -17.29
C ASP A 197 17.55 0.61 -17.24
N PHE A 198 18.45 1.58 -17.21
CA PHE A 198 18.18 3.02 -17.32
C PHE A 198 18.91 3.67 -18.49
N ASP A 199 19.67 2.95 -19.32
CA ASP A 199 20.46 3.54 -20.41
C ASP A 199 19.57 4.06 -21.53
N ASN A 200 18.52 3.32 -21.87
CA ASN A 200 17.67 3.59 -23.04
C ASN A 200 16.43 4.45 -22.72
N ILE A 201 16.49 5.27 -21.67
CA ILE A 201 15.38 6.17 -21.33
C ILE A 201 15.57 7.48 -22.07
N THR A 202 14.82 7.64 -23.16
CA THR A 202 14.80 8.81 -24.02
C THR A 202 13.38 9.23 -24.29
N LEU A 203 13.13 10.55 -24.34
CA LEU A 203 11.88 11.08 -24.86
C LEU A 203 11.69 10.70 -26.32
N VAL A 204 10.70 9.85 -26.59
CA VAL A 204 10.21 9.65 -27.96
C VAL A 204 9.34 10.86 -28.28
N LYS A 205 9.88 11.82 -29.05
CA LYS A 205 9.08 12.94 -29.56
C LYS A 205 7.98 12.35 -30.45
N VAL A 206 6.74 12.73 -30.18
CA VAL A 206 5.52 12.23 -30.86
C VAL A 206 5.51 12.50 -32.38
N GLY A 207 6.54 13.13 -32.96
CA GLY A 207 6.70 13.37 -34.40
C GLY A 207 7.66 12.45 -35.16
N GLU A 208 8.50 11.62 -34.53
CA GLU A 208 9.51 10.83 -35.27
C GLU A 208 8.97 9.54 -35.90
N LYS A 209 7.76 9.10 -35.53
CA LYS A 209 7.17 7.87 -36.09
C LYS A 209 6.52 8.05 -37.46
N SER A 210 6.49 9.26 -38.02
CA SER A 210 5.88 9.50 -39.35
C SER A 210 6.87 9.54 -40.52
N GLU A 211 8.18 9.57 -40.27
CA GLU A 211 9.20 9.63 -41.35
C GLU A 211 9.92 8.30 -41.61
N SER A 212 10.02 7.40 -40.62
CA SER A 212 10.71 6.10 -40.81
C SER A 212 9.86 5.03 -41.50
N ASP A 213 8.53 5.18 -41.56
CA ASP A 213 7.63 4.24 -42.27
C ASP A 213 7.32 4.69 -43.71
N ALA A 214 7.78 5.87 -44.13
CA ALA A 214 7.53 6.43 -45.47
C ALA A 214 8.73 6.29 -46.43
N THR A 215 9.88 5.82 -45.96
CA THR A 215 11.13 5.74 -46.76
C THR A 215 11.55 4.32 -47.15
N ASP A 216 10.82 3.29 -46.70
CA ASP A 216 11.04 1.87 -47.09
C ASP A 216 10.02 1.37 -48.15
N SER A 217 9.34 2.30 -48.83
CA SER A 217 8.43 1.97 -49.94
C SER A 217 8.70 2.83 -51.19
N GLU A 218 9.92 2.72 -51.74
CA GLU A 218 10.20 2.92 -53.17
C GLU A 218 11.16 1.85 -53.70
#